data_AF-A0A917DSA8-F1
#
_entry.id   AF-A0A917DSA8-F1
#
_cell.length_a   1.000
_cell.length_b   1.000
_cell.length_c   1.000
_cell.angle_alpha   90.00
_cell.angle_beta   90.00
_cell.angle_gamma   90.00
#
_symmetry.space_group_name_H-M   'P 1'
#
loop_
_entity.id
_entity.type
_entity.pdbx_description
1 polymer ?
#
loop_
_entity_poly.entity_id
_entity_poly.type
_entity_poly.pdbx_seq_one_letter_code
_entity_poly.pdbx_strand_id
1 'polypeptide(L)'
;MQQAFHEDEHYQRLRDYLAASSKETDRGHTLVVASLLEEMLEEILKGFLLEGSATENLFKSPYAPFSTLSAKAAASRALGLISDEEARDIDLMCSFEDSRVRDRANELQVGMGYLDKLEDGHESKVTDPKQRFAMVALSLVTALYNRAHYVARERLKDRQWPQ
;
A
#
# COMPACT_ATOMS: atom_id res chain seq x y z
N MET A 1 33.87 8.87 8.55
CA MET A 1 32.72 8.52 7.68
C MET A 1 31.72 7.73 8.51
N GLN A 2 31.07 8.42 9.45
CA GLN A 2 30.01 7.89 10.30
C GLN A 2 29.06 9.06 10.47
N GLN A 3 28.12 9.19 9.54
CA GLN A 3 27.09 10.23 9.60
C GLN A 3 25.76 9.50 9.64
N ALA A 4 25.18 9.54 10.84
CA ALA A 4 23.76 9.45 11.16
C ALA A 4 22.90 8.58 10.22
N PHE A 5 22.74 7.31 10.60
CA PHE A 5 21.43 6.69 10.50
C PHE A 5 20.52 7.51 11.41
N HIS A 6 19.95 8.60 10.89
CA HIS A 6 18.73 9.12 11.49
C HIS A 6 17.79 7.93 11.54
N GLU A 7 17.29 7.57 12.73
CA GLU A 7 16.21 6.60 12.85
C GLU A 7 15.07 7.14 12.00
N ASP A 8 15.01 6.66 10.76
CA ASP A 8 14.02 7.05 9.79
C ASP A 8 12.70 6.55 10.35
N GLU A 9 11.82 7.47 10.74
CA GLU A 9 10.47 7.17 11.27
C GLU A 9 9.76 6.15 10.37
N HIS A 10 10.03 6.25 9.07
CA HIS A 10 9.51 5.32 8.09
C HIS A 10 10.10 3.90 8.27
N TYR A 11 11.39 3.73 8.60
CA TYR A 11 12.06 2.43 8.77
C TYR A 11 11.58 1.74 10.05
N GLN A 12 11.18 2.55 11.05
CA GLN A 12 10.44 2.08 12.21
C GLN A 12 9.11 1.46 11.79
N ARG A 13 8.32 2.11 10.92
CA ARG A 13 7.04 1.56 10.44
C ARG A 13 7.18 0.23 9.70
N LEU A 14 8.21 0.10 8.83
CA LEU A 14 8.51 -1.16 8.16
C LEU A 14 8.93 -2.25 9.17
N ARG A 15 9.73 -1.90 10.17
CA ARG A 15 10.11 -2.83 11.25
C ARG A 15 8.91 -3.26 12.09
N ASP A 16 8.04 -2.33 12.44
CA ASP A 16 6.83 -2.58 13.22
C ASP A 16 5.88 -3.49 12.44
N TYR A 17 5.74 -3.26 11.13
CA TYR A 17 5.04 -4.16 10.23
C TYR A 17 5.62 -5.59 10.25
N LEU A 18 6.93 -5.73 10.05
CA LEU A 18 7.60 -7.04 10.05
C LEU A 18 7.45 -7.75 11.40
N ALA A 19 7.54 -7.00 12.51
CA ALA A 19 7.37 -7.53 13.85
C ALA A 19 5.93 -8.00 14.10
N ALA A 20 4.94 -7.18 13.73
CA ALA A 20 3.52 -7.50 13.86
C ALA A 20 3.11 -8.68 12.96
N SER A 21 3.62 -8.73 11.73
CA SER A 21 3.31 -9.81 10.76
C SER A 21 3.89 -11.18 11.18
N SER A 22 5.07 -11.21 11.80
CA SER A 22 5.83 -12.46 12.04
C SER A 22 5.17 -13.48 12.98
N LYS A 23 4.13 -13.10 13.74
CA LYS A 23 3.45 -13.96 14.74
C LYS A 23 1.95 -14.12 14.49
N GLU A 24 1.44 -13.57 13.40
CA GLU A 24 -0.01 -13.52 13.16
C GLU A 24 -0.55 -14.73 12.40
N THR A 25 -1.85 -14.95 12.55
CA THR A 25 -2.59 -15.86 11.67
C THR A 25 -2.71 -15.26 10.26
N ASP A 26 -3.01 -16.04 9.22
CA ASP A 26 -3.20 -15.51 7.85
C ASP A 26 -4.18 -14.32 7.81
N ARG A 27 -5.26 -14.41 8.62
CA ARG A 27 -6.24 -13.33 8.80
C ARG A 27 -5.65 -12.13 9.50
N GLY A 28 -4.92 -12.35 10.60
CA GLY A 28 -4.24 -11.28 11.35
C GLY A 28 -3.22 -10.53 10.50
N HIS A 29 -2.42 -11.26 9.72
CA HIS A 29 -1.45 -10.66 8.79
C HIS A 29 -2.16 -9.80 7.75
N THR A 30 -3.30 -10.27 7.22
CA THR A 30 -4.06 -9.44 6.27
C THR A 30 -4.58 -8.16 6.91
N LEU A 31 -5.18 -8.23 8.10
CA LEU A 31 -5.68 -7.04 8.79
C LEU A 31 -4.56 -6.02 9.03
N VAL A 32 -3.39 -6.49 9.45
CA VAL A 32 -2.20 -5.63 9.64
C VAL A 32 -1.79 -4.98 8.32
N VAL A 33 -1.71 -5.74 7.23
CA VAL A 33 -1.35 -5.20 5.90
C VAL A 33 -2.39 -4.19 5.41
N ALA A 34 -3.68 -4.50 5.53
CA ALA A 34 -4.76 -3.63 5.11
C ALA A 34 -4.72 -2.31 5.89
N SER A 35 -4.62 -2.34 7.22
CA SER A 35 -4.51 -1.13 8.03
C SER A 35 -3.29 -0.29 7.65
N LEU A 36 -2.13 -0.91 7.42
CA LEU A 36 -0.93 -0.19 7.03
C LEU A 36 -1.08 0.47 5.64
N LEU A 37 -1.56 -0.28 4.64
CA LEU A 37 -1.80 0.26 3.30
C LEU A 37 -2.81 1.41 3.34
N GLU A 38 -3.85 1.30 4.17
CA GLU A 38 -4.84 2.34 4.36
C GLU A 38 -4.24 3.65 4.89
N GLU A 39 -3.38 3.57 5.90
CA GLU A 39 -2.66 4.73 6.42
C GLU A 39 -1.74 5.35 5.37
N MET A 40 -1.00 4.52 4.62
CA MET A 40 -0.06 5.00 3.60
C MET A 40 -0.79 5.70 2.44
N LEU A 41 -1.91 5.17 1.97
CA LEU A 41 -2.71 5.82 0.94
C LEU A 41 -3.33 7.12 1.43
N GLU A 42 -3.75 7.18 2.69
CA GLU A 42 -4.23 8.41 3.31
C GLU A 42 -3.12 9.47 3.35
N GLU A 43 -1.90 9.11 3.74
CA GLU A 43 -0.73 10.01 3.72
C GLU A 43 -0.38 10.48 2.31
N ILE A 44 -0.45 9.59 1.31
CA ILE A 44 -0.24 9.93 -0.11
C ILE A 44 -1.29 10.95 -0.58
N LEU A 45 -2.57 10.69 -0.31
CA LEU A 45 -3.68 11.57 -0.70
C LEU A 45 -3.59 12.92 0.02
N LYS A 46 -3.35 12.93 1.34
CA LYS A 46 -3.13 14.15 2.11
C LYS A 46 -1.87 14.88 1.67
N GLY A 47 -0.86 14.17 1.18
CA GLY A 47 0.35 14.71 0.57
C GLY A 47 0.08 15.45 -0.75
N PHE A 48 -0.80 14.89 -1.58
CA PHE A 48 -1.11 15.41 -2.91
C PHE A 48 -2.16 16.52 -2.92
N LEU A 49 -3.25 16.35 -2.17
CA LEU A 49 -4.43 17.23 -2.24
C LEU A 49 -4.13 18.62 -1.67
N LEU A 50 -5.05 19.56 -1.90
CA LEU A 50 -4.96 20.91 -1.32
C LEU A 50 -4.78 20.84 0.19
N GLU A 51 -4.01 21.74 0.77
CA GLU A 51 -3.93 21.86 2.22
C GLU A 51 -5.19 22.58 2.76
N GLY A 52 -5.73 22.10 3.87
CA GLY A 52 -6.82 22.77 4.59
C GLY A 52 -8.05 21.91 4.84
N SER A 53 -9.11 22.55 5.34
CA SER A 53 -10.31 21.87 5.85
C SER A 53 -11.06 21.06 4.79
N ALA A 54 -11.03 21.49 3.52
CA ALA A 54 -11.67 20.77 2.42
C ALA A 54 -11.11 19.34 2.28
N THR A 55 -9.79 19.19 2.32
CA THR A 55 -9.12 17.89 2.26
C THR A 55 -9.33 17.10 3.54
N GLU A 56 -9.20 17.74 4.70
CA GLU A 56 -9.42 17.09 6.00
C GLU A 56 -10.81 16.46 6.13
N ASN A 57 -11.84 17.12 5.60
CA ASN A 57 -13.21 16.63 5.60
C ASN A 57 -13.41 15.37 4.75
N LEU A 58 -12.49 15.06 3.83
CA LEU A 58 -12.53 13.82 3.05
C LEU A 58 -12.22 12.58 3.91
N PHE A 59 -11.63 12.75 5.09
CA PHE A 59 -11.18 11.66 5.98
C PHE A 59 -11.88 11.65 7.36
N LYS A 60 -12.35 12.79 7.87
CA LYS A 60 -12.75 13.00 9.28
C LYS A 60 -14.05 12.32 9.76
N SER A 61 -14.64 11.38 9.02
CA SER A 61 -15.87 10.70 9.42
C SER A 61 -15.89 9.25 8.91
N PRO A 62 -16.53 8.32 9.64
CA PRO A 62 -16.79 6.96 9.13
C PRO A 62 -17.53 6.94 7.78
N TYR A 63 -18.26 8.01 7.45
CA TYR A 63 -18.98 8.18 6.19
C TYR A 63 -18.33 9.20 5.25
N ALA A 64 -17.08 9.59 5.52
CA ALA A 64 -16.35 10.50 4.64
C ALA A 64 -16.01 9.81 3.31
N PRO A 65 -15.80 10.57 2.21
CA PRO A 65 -15.47 10.01 0.91
C PRO A 65 -14.28 9.05 0.90
N PHE A 66 -13.27 9.29 1.72
CA PHE A 66 -12.09 8.44 1.88
C PHE A 66 -12.09 7.72 3.24
N SER A 67 -13.23 7.19 3.67
CA SER A 67 -13.34 6.43 4.93
C SER A 67 -12.96 4.96 4.83
N THR A 68 -12.67 4.45 3.63
CA THR A 68 -12.30 3.05 3.40
C THR A 68 -11.03 2.93 2.58
N LEU A 69 -10.30 1.82 2.78
CA LEU A 69 -9.13 1.45 2.00
C LEU A 69 -9.41 1.43 0.49
N SER A 70 -10.47 0.75 0.03
CA SER A 70 -10.80 0.71 -1.40
C SER A 70 -11.12 2.10 -1.98
N ALA A 71 -11.78 2.99 -1.21
CA ALA A 71 -12.02 4.36 -1.68
C ALA A 71 -10.71 5.14 -1.84
N LYS A 72 -9.77 4.98 -0.90
CA LYS A 72 -8.43 5.60 -0.97
C LYS A 72 -7.60 5.02 -2.12
N ALA A 73 -7.66 3.71 -2.36
CA ALA A 73 -6.96 3.07 -3.47
C ALA A 73 -7.50 3.55 -4.82
N ALA A 74 -8.82 3.58 -5.00
CA ALA A 74 -9.47 4.08 -6.20
C ALA A 74 -9.12 5.56 -6.47
N ALA A 75 -9.16 6.41 -5.44
CA ALA A 75 -8.79 7.82 -5.58
C ALA A 75 -7.30 7.99 -5.93
N SER A 76 -6.42 7.26 -5.24
CA SER A 76 -4.98 7.29 -5.50
C SER A 76 -4.67 6.85 -6.93
N ARG A 77 -5.39 5.84 -7.43
CA ARG A 77 -5.25 5.37 -8.82
C ARG A 77 -5.75 6.40 -9.81
N ALA A 78 -6.94 6.97 -9.58
CA ALA A 78 -7.54 7.98 -10.46
C ALA A 78 -6.69 9.25 -10.57
N LEU A 79 -5.96 9.59 -9.52
CA LEU A 79 -5.03 10.72 -9.47
C LEU A 79 -3.61 10.37 -9.99
N GLY A 80 -3.37 9.12 -10.41
CA GLY A 80 -2.07 8.67 -10.92
C GLY A 80 -0.98 8.53 -9.86
N LEU A 81 -1.34 8.48 -8.58
CA LEU A 81 -0.39 8.41 -7.45
C LEU A 81 0.12 7.00 -7.21
N ILE A 82 -0.65 6.00 -7.65
CA ILE A 82 -0.30 4.59 -7.66
C ILE A 82 -0.55 3.98 -9.05
N SER A 83 0.19 2.90 -9.35
CA SER A 83 0.05 2.14 -10.60
C SER A 83 -1.24 1.31 -10.61
N ASP A 84 -1.59 0.80 -11.79
CA ASP A 84 -2.74 -0.09 -11.96
C ASP A 84 -2.57 -1.40 -11.20
N GLU A 85 -1.33 -1.92 -11.25
CA GLU A 85 -0.91 -3.13 -10.56
C GLU A 85 -0.95 -2.95 -9.04
N GLU A 86 -0.46 -1.81 -8.54
CA GLU A 86 -0.52 -1.45 -7.12
C GLU A 86 -1.97 -1.40 -6.63
N ALA A 87 -2.85 -0.69 -7.36
CA ALA A 87 -4.26 -0.57 -6.98
C ALA A 87 -4.99 -1.92 -6.97
N ARG A 88 -4.80 -2.74 -8.01
CA ARG A 88 -5.41 -4.07 -8.12
C ARG A 88 -4.96 -4.99 -6.99
N ASP A 89 -3.65 -5.03 -6.70
CA ASP A 89 -3.13 -5.91 -5.68
C ASP A 89 -3.57 -5.46 -4.27
N ILE A 90 -3.65 -4.15 -4.00
CA ILE A 90 -4.24 -3.62 -2.76
C ILE A 90 -5.69 -4.12 -2.59
N ASP A 91 -6.53 -3.98 -3.62
CA ASP A 91 -7.94 -4.43 -3.54
C ASP A 91 -8.05 -5.95 -3.32
N LEU A 92 -7.21 -6.74 -3.99
CA LEU A 92 -7.15 -8.20 -3.78
C LEU A 92 -6.78 -8.53 -2.34
N MET A 93 -5.79 -7.82 -1.79
CA MET A 93 -5.28 -8.00 -0.43
C MET A 93 -6.27 -7.63 0.67
N CYS A 94 -7.31 -6.84 0.39
CA CYS A 94 -8.35 -6.49 1.36
C CYS A 94 -9.42 -7.55 1.56
N SER A 95 -9.50 -8.54 0.65
CA SER A 95 -10.62 -9.49 0.55
C SER A 95 -10.43 -10.82 1.30
N PHE A 96 -9.49 -10.89 2.25
CA PHE A 96 -8.88 -12.14 2.77
C PHE A 96 -9.69 -12.98 3.77
N GLU A 97 -11.01 -12.79 3.89
CA GLU A 97 -11.78 -13.52 4.91
C GLU A 97 -12.44 -14.83 4.46
N ASP A 98 -12.48 -15.18 3.17
CA ASP A 98 -13.38 -16.26 2.76
C ASP A 98 -12.84 -17.07 1.58
N SER A 99 -12.34 -18.29 1.85
CA SER A 99 -12.23 -19.49 0.98
C SER A 99 -11.72 -19.42 -0.49
N ARG A 100 -11.53 -18.24 -1.09
CA ARG A 100 -11.14 -17.93 -2.49
C ARG A 100 -9.77 -17.24 -2.58
N VAL A 101 -9.14 -17.06 -1.42
CA VAL A 101 -8.01 -16.16 -1.18
C VAL A 101 -6.67 -16.83 -1.47
N ARG A 102 -6.51 -18.11 -1.12
CA ARG A 102 -5.35 -18.93 -1.57
C ARG A 102 -5.29 -19.00 -3.09
N ASP A 103 -6.44 -19.14 -3.73
CA ASP A 103 -6.54 -19.26 -5.18
C ASP A 103 -6.17 -17.94 -5.86
N ARG A 104 -6.56 -16.81 -5.26
CA ARG A 104 -6.27 -15.45 -5.76
C ARG A 104 -4.90 -14.90 -5.39
N ALA A 105 -4.20 -15.47 -4.42
CA ALA A 105 -2.84 -15.03 -4.10
C ALA A 105 -1.92 -15.12 -5.34
N ASN A 106 -2.16 -16.10 -6.21
CA ASN A 106 -1.46 -16.25 -7.49
C ASN A 106 -1.74 -15.10 -8.48
N GLU A 107 -2.83 -14.36 -8.30
CA GLU A 107 -3.16 -13.19 -9.12
C GLU A 107 -2.38 -11.94 -8.70
N LEU A 108 -1.78 -11.93 -7.50
CA LEU A 108 -0.92 -10.83 -7.05
C LEU A 108 0.36 -10.76 -7.90
N GLN A 109 0.76 -9.58 -8.35
CA GLN A 109 1.87 -9.40 -9.30
C GLN A 109 2.95 -8.41 -8.84
N VAL A 110 2.64 -7.46 -7.95
CA VAL A 110 3.60 -6.43 -7.55
C VAL A 110 4.84 -7.09 -6.95
N GLY A 111 6.00 -6.82 -7.57
CA GLY A 111 7.29 -7.40 -7.18
C GLY A 111 7.53 -8.84 -7.64
N MET A 112 6.55 -9.49 -8.28
CA MET A 112 6.62 -10.91 -8.69
C MET A 112 7.17 -11.12 -10.11
N GLY A 113 7.24 -10.08 -10.94
CA GLY A 113 7.50 -10.22 -12.38
C GLY A 113 8.80 -10.97 -12.78
N TYR A 114 9.86 -10.92 -11.96
CA TYR A 114 11.07 -11.74 -12.17
C TYR A 114 10.93 -13.14 -11.58
N LEU A 115 10.32 -13.26 -10.41
CA LEU A 115 10.15 -14.53 -9.69
C LEU A 115 9.22 -15.49 -10.44
N ASP A 116 8.21 -14.96 -11.13
CA ASP A 116 7.26 -15.75 -11.91
C ASP A 116 7.86 -16.33 -13.19
N LYS A 117 8.93 -15.72 -13.71
CA LYS A 117 9.63 -16.17 -14.92
C LYS A 117 10.66 -17.27 -14.64
N LEU A 118 10.93 -17.57 -13.37
CA LEU A 118 11.87 -18.61 -12.99
C LEU A 118 11.33 -20.00 -13.37
N GLU A 119 12.25 -20.91 -13.70
CA GLU A 119 11.92 -22.31 -14.02
C GLU A 119 11.28 -23.02 -12.82
N ASP A 120 10.42 -24.00 -13.10
CA ASP A 120 9.81 -24.83 -12.06
C ASP A 120 10.90 -25.58 -11.29
N GLY A 121 10.84 -25.50 -9.95
CA GLY A 121 11.84 -26.10 -9.06
C GLY A 121 13.02 -25.19 -8.67
N HIS A 122 13.11 -23.97 -9.22
CA HIS A 122 14.10 -22.97 -8.79
C HIS A 122 13.84 -22.53 -7.33
N GLU A 123 14.90 -22.45 -6.51
CA GLU A 123 14.80 -22.16 -5.07
C GLU A 123 14.10 -20.83 -4.73
N SER A 124 14.28 -19.82 -5.57
CA SER A 124 13.67 -18.49 -5.41
C SER A 124 12.27 -18.37 -6.01
N LYS A 125 11.75 -19.42 -6.68
CA LYS A 125 10.40 -19.36 -7.26
C LYS A 125 9.38 -19.45 -6.13
N VAL A 126 8.43 -18.51 -6.13
CA VAL A 126 7.40 -18.43 -5.08
C VAL A 126 6.15 -19.14 -5.57
N THR A 127 5.96 -20.38 -5.09
CA THR A 127 4.78 -21.20 -5.42
C THR A 127 3.78 -21.27 -4.27
N ASP A 128 4.19 -20.95 -3.04
CA ASP A 128 3.31 -20.94 -1.89
C ASP A 128 2.48 -19.63 -1.85
N PRO A 129 1.14 -19.71 -1.83
CA PRO A 129 0.25 -18.56 -1.75
C PRO A 129 0.55 -17.60 -0.59
N LYS A 130 0.94 -18.12 0.58
CA LYS A 130 1.22 -17.27 1.75
C LYS A 130 2.52 -16.50 1.56
N GLN A 131 3.56 -17.18 1.07
CA GLN A 131 4.82 -16.54 0.73
C GLN A 131 4.61 -15.47 -0.35
N ARG A 132 3.80 -15.74 -1.37
CA ARG A 132 3.47 -14.76 -2.42
C ARG A 132 2.77 -13.53 -1.85
N PHE A 133 1.77 -13.73 -0.98
CA PHE A 133 1.12 -12.64 -0.27
C PHE A 133 2.11 -11.78 0.52
N ALA A 134 2.99 -12.42 1.30
CA ALA A 134 3.99 -11.71 2.09
C ALA A 134 4.98 -10.91 1.23
N MET A 135 5.41 -11.48 0.10
CA MET A 135 6.31 -10.83 -0.86
C MET A 135 5.66 -9.61 -1.52
N VAL A 136 4.41 -9.74 -1.96
CA VAL A 136 3.65 -8.65 -2.56
C VAL A 136 3.36 -7.57 -1.53
N ALA A 137 2.95 -7.93 -0.31
CA ALA A 137 2.75 -7.01 0.80
C ALA A 137 4.01 -6.19 1.07
N LEU A 138 5.16 -6.86 1.20
CA LEU A 138 6.45 -6.21 1.43
C LEU A 138 6.82 -5.29 0.25
N SER A 139 6.55 -5.72 -0.98
CA SER A 139 6.83 -4.93 -2.18
C SER A 139 5.97 -3.67 -2.24
N LEU A 140 4.67 -3.77 -1.95
CA LEU A 140 3.75 -2.64 -1.85
C LEU A 140 4.16 -1.67 -0.75
N VAL A 141 4.40 -2.17 0.46
CA VAL A 141 4.84 -1.33 1.59
C VAL A 141 6.12 -0.60 1.22
N THR A 142 7.11 -1.29 0.64
CA THR A 142 8.38 -0.65 0.24
C THR A 142 8.18 0.38 -0.88
N ALA A 143 7.32 0.09 -1.86
CA ALA A 143 7.05 0.98 -3.00
C ALA A 143 6.26 2.24 -2.62
N LEU A 144 5.40 2.14 -1.59
CA LEU A 144 4.55 3.23 -1.13
C LEU A 144 5.17 4.00 0.05
N TYR A 145 6.15 3.43 0.74
CA TYR A 145 6.80 3.98 1.94
C TYR A 145 7.26 5.43 1.80
N ASN A 146 7.92 5.78 0.69
CA ASN A 146 8.37 7.16 0.43
C ASN A 146 7.44 7.93 -0.51
N ARG A 147 6.33 7.32 -0.95
CA ARG A 147 5.47 7.89 -1.99
C ARG A 147 4.84 9.19 -1.52
N ALA A 148 4.38 9.27 -0.27
CA ALA A 148 3.81 10.50 0.29
C ALA A 148 4.81 11.67 0.23
N HIS A 149 6.08 11.43 0.54
CA HIS A 149 7.14 12.44 0.46
C HIS A 149 7.39 12.92 -0.96
N TYR A 150 7.43 12.01 -1.94
CA TYR A 150 7.62 12.39 -3.35
C TYR A 150 6.40 13.15 -3.89
N VAL A 151 5.20 12.66 -3.61
CA VAL A 151 3.93 13.23 -4.08
C VAL A 151 3.66 14.61 -3.45
N ALA A 152 4.10 14.84 -2.21
CA ALA A 152 3.97 16.15 -1.56
C ALA A 152 4.73 17.27 -2.29
N ARG A 153 5.75 16.94 -3.10
CA ARG A 153 6.45 17.92 -3.95
C ARG A 153 5.58 18.41 -5.12
N GLU A 154 4.58 17.62 -5.50
CA GLU A 154 3.61 17.91 -6.55
C GLU A 154 2.22 18.27 -5.98
N ARG A 155 2.16 18.63 -4.69
CA ARG A 155 0.92 19.02 -4.01
C ARG A 155 0.14 20.06 -4.83
N LEU A 156 -1.17 19.82 -4.94
CA LEU A 156 -2.10 20.73 -5.59
C LEU A 156 -2.06 22.11 -4.92
N LYS A 157 -2.17 23.15 -5.75
CA LYS A 157 -2.30 24.53 -5.32
C LYS A 157 -3.66 25.05 -5.72
N ASP A 158 -4.22 25.91 -4.88
CA ASP A 158 -5.44 26.61 -5.21
C ASP A 158 -5.22 27.45 -6.47
N ARG A 159 -6.20 27.41 -7.37
CA ARG A 159 -6.11 28.07 -8.69
C ARG A 159 -7.48 28.47 -9.16
N GLN A 160 -7.52 29.60 -9.87
CA GLN A 160 -8.71 30.07 -10.55
C GLN A 160 -8.74 29.52 -11.98
N TRP A 161 -9.95 29.19 -12.46
CA TRP A 161 -10.18 28.73 -13.82
C TRP A 161 -10.67 29.91 -14.70
N PRO A 162 -10.31 29.95 -15.99
CA PRO A 162 -10.88 30.92 -16.91
C PRO A 162 -12.42 30.81 -16.92
N GLN A 163 -13.10 31.96 -16.90
CA GLN A 163 -14.55 32.05 -17.05
C GLN A 163 -14.96 32.08 -18.52
#